data_AF-A0A1E1WF35-F1
#
_entry.id   AF-A0A1E1WF35-F1
#
_cell.length_a   1.000
_cell.length_b   1.000
_cell.length_c   1.000
_cell.angle_alpha   90.00
_cell.angle_beta   90.00
_cell.angle_gamma   90.00
#
_symmetry.space_group_name_H-M   'P 1'
#
loop_
_entity.id
_entity.type
_entity.pdbx_description
1 polymer ?
#
loop_
_entity_poly.entity_id
_entity_poly.type
_entity_poly.pdbx_seq_one_letter_code
_entity_poly.pdbx_strand_id
1 'polypeptide(L)'
;QRRQRLDAEHAERERAFVASLADASDALLRRIHENHRDRQALADTQYLQQRQQIMRTREAALWELEEKQIHERHQLAKRQLKDEFLLRRHQMLVRHDKELEQIKRKNQRKEEELAKCQALEKRSLPKRIRAEQKAREMMFRESLRISAAPGSHEDERERLKKFQENEKRRYRAEQQRLATKHAKAREELKAAGEALLRELEQYQNEKRKALMNHESNKMKTVEERYAGVLKEWRATLGDRKMSSNTSASNSTTTRRNSAEKSKIEVCT
;
A
#
# COMPACT_ATOMS: atom_id res chain seq x y z
N GLN A 1 -16.89 116.58 26.78
CA GLN A 1 -17.49 115.44 27.52
C GLN A 1 -18.22 114.44 26.60
N ARG A 2 -19.18 114.84 25.75
CA ARG A 2 -19.89 113.90 24.85
C ARG A 2 -18.99 113.30 23.74
N ARG A 3 -18.17 114.13 23.09
CA ARG A 3 -17.21 113.71 22.04
C ARG A 3 -16.19 112.68 22.55
N GLN A 4 -15.55 112.94 23.69
CA GLN A 4 -14.60 112.01 24.32
C GLN A 4 -15.23 110.66 24.71
N ARG A 5 -16.51 110.64 25.11
CA ARG A 5 -17.23 109.38 25.38
C ARG A 5 -17.48 108.59 24.10
N LEU A 6 -17.90 109.27 23.03
CA LEU A 6 -18.09 108.65 21.72
C LEU A 6 -16.76 108.13 21.15
N ASP A 7 -15.67 108.90 21.28
CA ASP A 7 -14.33 108.48 20.84
C ASP A 7 -13.82 107.26 21.64
N ALA A 8 -14.08 107.20 22.94
CA ALA A 8 -13.75 106.04 23.78
C ALA A 8 -14.58 104.80 23.42
N GLU A 9 -15.88 104.97 23.17
CA GLU A 9 -16.76 103.90 22.72
C GLU A 9 -16.38 103.38 21.33
N HIS A 10 -15.98 104.28 20.41
CA HIS A 10 -15.43 103.89 19.10
C HIS A 10 -14.12 103.13 19.26
N ALA A 11 -13.19 103.59 20.10
CA ALA A 11 -11.93 102.90 20.37
C ALA A 11 -12.12 101.54 21.07
N GLU A 12 -13.17 101.38 21.87
CA GLU A 12 -13.54 100.10 22.49
C GLU A 12 -14.14 99.13 21.47
N ARG A 13 -15.04 99.61 20.59
CA ARG A 13 -15.59 98.84 19.47
C ARG A 13 -14.50 98.39 18.49
N GLU A 14 -13.55 99.26 18.16
CA GLU A 14 -12.40 98.92 17.33
C GLU A 14 -11.51 97.87 18.00
N ARG A 15 -11.24 98.00 19.31
CA ARG A 15 -10.49 96.98 20.07
C ARG A 15 -11.21 95.64 20.11
N ALA A 16 -12.52 95.63 20.36
CA ALA A 16 -13.33 94.41 20.36
C ALA A 16 -13.40 93.76 18.97
N PHE A 17 -13.46 94.57 17.91
CA PHE A 17 -13.43 94.08 16.53
C PHE A 17 -12.08 93.42 16.19
N VAL A 18 -10.96 94.07 16.54
CA VAL A 18 -9.61 93.50 16.33
C VAL A 18 -9.41 92.22 17.16
N ALA A 19 -9.87 92.20 18.41
CA ALA A 19 -9.84 90.99 19.24
C ALA A 19 -10.68 89.85 18.63
N SER A 20 -11.89 90.15 18.15
CA SER A 20 -12.75 89.17 17.48
C SER A 20 -12.13 88.62 16.19
N LEU A 21 -11.38 89.45 15.44
CA LEU A 21 -10.64 89.00 14.26
C LEU A 21 -9.47 88.08 14.63
N ALA A 22 -8.73 88.40 15.70
CA ALA A 22 -7.66 87.56 16.22
C ALA A 22 -8.20 86.21 16.71
N ASP A 23 -9.29 86.22 17.49
CA ASP A 23 -9.95 84.99 17.98
C ASP A 23 -10.47 84.12 16.83
N ALA A 24 -11.06 84.72 15.79
CA ALA A 24 -11.52 84.01 14.61
C ALA A 24 -10.35 83.39 13.82
N SER A 25 -9.24 84.12 13.68
CA SER A 25 -8.00 83.61 13.06
C SER A 25 -7.42 82.45 13.86
N ASP A 26 -7.33 82.57 15.18
CA ASP A 26 -6.81 81.53 16.06
C ASP A 26 -7.71 80.28 16.04
N ALA A 27 -9.04 80.46 16.04
CA ALA A 27 -9.98 79.34 15.90
C ALA A 27 -9.81 78.60 14.57
N LEU A 28 -9.59 79.33 13.47
CA LEU A 28 -9.31 78.74 12.16
C LEU A 28 -7.98 77.97 12.17
N LEU A 29 -6.92 78.54 12.73
CA LEU A 29 -5.61 77.89 12.83
C LEU A 29 -5.68 76.60 13.68
N ARG A 30 -6.37 76.64 14.82
CA ARG A 30 -6.61 75.44 15.65
C ARG A 30 -7.34 74.36 14.87
N ARG A 31 -8.40 74.71 14.13
CA ARG A 31 -9.15 73.77 13.29
C ARG A 31 -8.30 73.18 12.17
N ILE A 32 -7.44 73.96 11.53
CA ILE A 32 -6.51 73.46 10.51
C ILE A 32 -5.51 72.48 11.13
N HIS A 33 -4.96 72.81 12.29
CA HIS A 33 -4.03 71.95 13.02
C HIS A 33 -4.68 70.62 13.43
N GLU A 34 -5.90 70.67 13.98
CA GLU A 34 -6.66 69.48 14.37
C GLU A 34 -6.98 68.59 13.16
N ASN A 35 -7.45 69.16 12.06
CA ASN A 35 -7.67 68.43 10.81
C ASN A 35 -6.39 67.79 10.25
N HIS A 36 -5.24 68.47 10.34
CA HIS A 36 -3.96 67.92 9.91
C HIS A 36 -3.56 66.72 10.78
N ARG A 37 -3.70 66.87 12.09
CA ARG A 37 -3.43 65.82 13.08
C ARG A 37 -4.31 64.59 12.86
N ASP A 38 -5.61 64.78 12.61
CA ASP A 38 -6.53 63.68 12.33
C ASP A 38 -6.20 62.96 11.03
N ARG A 39 -5.84 63.72 9.98
CA ARG A 39 -5.35 63.14 8.71
C ARG A 39 -4.08 62.32 8.91
N GLN A 40 -3.14 62.81 9.73
CA GLN A 40 -1.91 62.08 10.05
C GLN A 40 -2.21 60.79 10.83
N ALA A 41 -3.09 60.86 11.84
CA ALA A 41 -3.51 59.68 12.61
C ALA A 41 -4.23 58.64 11.74
N LEU A 42 -5.07 59.08 10.80
CA LEU A 42 -5.73 58.20 9.84
C LEU A 42 -4.72 57.51 8.91
N ALA A 43 -3.78 58.28 8.33
CA ALA A 43 -2.73 57.74 7.47
C ALA A 43 -1.87 56.70 8.20
N ASP A 44 -1.49 56.95 9.45
CA ASP A 44 -0.75 56.01 10.28
C ASP A 44 -1.54 54.73 10.57
N THR A 45 -2.83 54.86 10.84
CA THR A 45 -3.72 53.72 11.09
C THR A 45 -3.87 52.86 9.83
N GLN A 46 -4.09 53.49 8.68
CA GLN A 46 -4.19 52.81 7.39
C GLN A 46 -2.89 52.10 7.03
N TYR A 47 -1.73 52.73 7.23
CA TYR A 47 -0.42 52.11 7.00
C TYR A 47 -0.22 50.86 7.87
N LEU A 48 -0.53 50.95 9.17
CA LEU A 48 -0.43 49.80 10.08
C LEU A 48 -1.38 48.67 9.67
N GLN A 49 -2.61 48.99 9.29
CA GLN A 49 -3.58 48.02 8.80
C GLN A 49 -3.09 47.33 7.52
N GLN A 50 -2.60 48.08 6.55
CA GLN A 50 -2.04 47.53 5.30
C GLN A 50 -0.83 46.64 5.59
N ARG A 51 0.09 47.07 6.45
CA ARG A 51 1.25 46.26 6.85
C ARG A 51 0.83 44.95 7.50
N GLN A 52 -0.13 45.00 8.44
CA GLN A 52 -0.65 43.80 9.09
C GLN A 52 -1.35 42.88 8.08
N GLN A 53 -2.13 43.44 7.15
CA GLN A 53 -2.80 42.66 6.11
C GLN A 53 -1.80 41.91 5.23
N ILE A 54 -0.74 42.59 4.76
CA ILE A 54 0.32 41.97 3.96
C ILE A 54 0.99 40.83 4.74
N MET A 55 1.30 41.04 6.02
CA MET A 55 1.90 40.00 6.87
C MET A 55 0.98 38.79 7.03
N ARG A 56 -0.31 38.99 7.31
CA ARG A 56 -1.30 37.91 7.41
C ARG A 56 -1.46 37.14 6.09
N THR A 57 -1.55 37.85 4.96
CA THR A 57 -1.65 37.22 3.63
C THR A 57 -0.40 36.41 3.31
N ARG A 58 0.79 36.93 3.63
CA ARG A 58 2.05 36.20 3.46
C ARG A 58 2.09 34.94 4.34
N GLU A 59 1.71 35.03 5.60
CA GLU A 59 1.66 33.89 6.52
C GLU A 59 0.67 32.82 6.05
N ALA A 60 -0.53 33.23 5.60
CA ALA A 60 -1.52 32.30 5.04
C ALA A 60 -0.97 31.55 3.81
N ALA A 61 -0.31 32.26 2.89
CA ALA A 61 0.30 31.64 1.72
C ALA A 61 1.43 30.66 2.08
N LEU A 62 2.21 30.95 3.13
CA LEU A 62 3.23 30.04 3.64
C LEU A 62 2.61 28.77 4.21
N TRP A 63 1.52 28.88 4.99
CA TRP A 63 0.82 27.70 5.52
C TRP A 63 0.22 26.82 4.43
N GLU A 64 -0.39 27.41 3.40
CA GLU A 64 -0.90 26.65 2.25
C GLU A 64 0.23 25.90 1.52
N LEU A 65 1.40 26.53 1.37
CA LEU A 65 2.55 25.90 0.74
C LEU A 65 3.10 24.75 1.60
N GLU A 66 3.21 24.94 2.91
CA GLU A 66 3.63 23.89 3.85
C GLU A 66 2.67 22.67 3.78
N GLU A 67 1.36 22.90 3.79
CA GLU A 67 0.37 21.82 3.69
C GLU A 67 0.49 21.05 2.38
N LYS A 68 0.62 21.78 1.26
CA LYS A 68 0.83 21.19 -0.07
C LYS A 68 2.10 20.33 -0.10
N GLN A 69 3.21 20.82 0.44
CA GLN A 69 4.45 20.04 0.52
C GLN A 69 4.30 18.77 1.36
N ILE A 70 3.62 18.84 2.52
CA ILE A 70 3.34 17.66 3.34
C ILE A 70 2.51 16.64 2.56
N HIS A 71 1.49 17.11 1.84
CA HIS A 71 0.64 16.25 1.00
C HIS A 71 1.42 15.60 -0.15
N GLU A 72 2.21 16.36 -0.89
CA GLU A 72 3.02 15.87 -2.00
C GLU A 72 4.02 14.80 -1.56
N ARG A 73 4.69 15.01 -0.41
CA ARG A 73 5.60 14.01 0.18
C ARG A 73 4.87 12.71 0.53
N HIS A 74 3.66 12.80 1.07
CA HIS A 74 2.83 11.62 1.33
C HIS A 74 2.43 10.89 0.03
N GLN A 75 1.98 11.63 -1.00
CA GLN A 75 1.61 11.03 -2.29
C GLN A 75 2.80 10.33 -2.95
N LEU A 76 3.99 10.93 -2.90
CA LEU A 76 5.20 10.32 -3.43
C LEU A 76 5.53 9.01 -2.69
N ALA A 77 5.53 9.02 -1.35
CA ALA A 77 5.79 7.83 -0.55
C ALA A 77 4.76 6.71 -0.85
N LYS A 78 3.49 7.08 -1.01
CA LYS A 78 2.40 6.15 -1.35
C LYS A 78 2.57 5.54 -2.74
N ARG A 79 3.00 6.32 -3.74
CA ARG A 79 3.29 5.81 -5.10
C ARG A 79 4.48 4.87 -5.10
N GLN A 80 5.60 5.28 -4.49
CA GLN A 80 6.81 4.45 -4.37
C GLN A 80 6.51 3.11 -3.71
N LEU A 81 5.72 3.11 -2.63
CA LEU A 81 5.31 1.89 -1.95
C LEU A 81 4.51 0.96 -2.87
N LYS A 82 3.55 1.49 -3.62
CA LYS A 82 2.78 0.70 -4.60
C LYS A 82 3.67 0.07 -5.66
N ASP A 83 4.61 0.84 -6.21
CA ASP A 83 5.53 0.37 -7.26
C ASP A 83 6.44 -0.75 -6.72
N GLU A 84 6.93 -0.63 -5.48
CA GLU A 84 7.71 -1.68 -4.82
C GLU A 84 6.91 -2.99 -4.68
N PHE A 85 5.66 -2.92 -4.24
CA PHE A 85 4.80 -4.09 -4.08
C PHE A 85 4.37 -4.70 -5.41
N LEU A 86 4.16 -3.89 -6.46
CA LEU A 86 3.91 -4.36 -7.81
C LEU A 86 5.10 -5.20 -8.31
N LEU A 87 6.33 -4.69 -8.16
CA LEU A 87 7.54 -5.41 -8.53
C LEU A 87 7.68 -6.71 -7.72
N ARG A 88 7.47 -6.64 -6.40
CA ARG A 88 7.57 -7.81 -5.52
C ARG A 88 6.55 -8.90 -5.86
N ARG A 89 5.32 -8.50 -6.23
CA ARG A 89 4.27 -9.39 -6.70
C ARG A 89 4.66 -10.05 -8.03
N HIS A 90 5.15 -9.28 -8.99
CA HIS A 90 5.62 -9.80 -10.27
C HIS A 90 6.75 -10.83 -10.09
N GLN A 91 7.78 -10.49 -9.31
CA GLN A 91 8.90 -11.40 -9.02
C GLN A 91 8.46 -12.69 -8.29
N MET A 92 7.46 -12.61 -7.43
CA MET A 92 6.88 -13.79 -6.77
C MET A 92 6.18 -14.70 -7.78
N LEU A 93 5.35 -14.15 -8.68
CA LEU A 93 4.67 -14.93 -9.72
C LEU A 93 5.68 -15.65 -10.63
N VAL A 94 6.71 -14.94 -11.10
CA VAL A 94 7.78 -15.54 -11.91
C VAL A 94 8.48 -16.70 -11.19
N ARG A 95 8.68 -16.60 -9.87
CA ARG A 95 9.24 -17.71 -9.08
C ARG A 95 8.25 -18.87 -8.97
N HIS A 96 6.98 -18.59 -8.75
CA HIS A 96 5.92 -19.60 -8.67
C HIS A 96 5.76 -20.39 -9.95
N ASP A 97 5.83 -19.73 -11.11
CA ASP A 97 5.80 -20.41 -12.41
C ASP A 97 6.98 -21.37 -12.58
N LYS A 98 8.19 -20.95 -12.15
CA LYS A 98 9.39 -21.79 -12.19
C LYS A 98 9.28 -22.98 -11.23
N GLU A 99 8.77 -22.78 -10.02
CA GLU A 99 8.52 -23.86 -9.04
C GLU A 99 7.52 -24.89 -9.59
N LEU A 100 6.42 -24.42 -10.18
CA LEU A 100 5.38 -25.26 -10.78
C LEU A 100 5.95 -26.09 -11.93
N GLU A 101 6.69 -25.44 -12.83
CA GLU A 101 7.35 -26.09 -13.95
C GLU A 101 8.37 -27.14 -13.49
N GLN A 102 9.13 -26.86 -12.42
CA GLN A 102 10.06 -27.82 -11.84
C GLN A 102 9.35 -29.07 -11.32
N ILE A 103 8.23 -28.92 -10.60
CA ILE A 103 7.45 -30.07 -10.11
C ILE A 103 6.86 -30.87 -11.27
N LYS A 104 6.27 -30.20 -12.27
CA LYS A 104 5.73 -30.86 -13.46
C LYS A 104 6.80 -31.69 -14.19
N ARG A 105 7.97 -31.11 -14.45
CA ARG A 105 9.10 -31.85 -15.06
C ARG A 105 9.55 -33.03 -14.22
N LYS A 106 9.61 -32.89 -12.90
CA LYS A 106 9.98 -33.98 -11.99
C LYS A 106 8.96 -35.12 -12.03
N ASN A 107 7.67 -34.81 -12.03
CA ASN A 107 6.60 -35.81 -12.12
C ASN A 107 6.63 -36.53 -13.47
N GLN A 108 6.79 -35.80 -14.57
CA GLN A 108 6.91 -36.38 -15.90
C GLN A 108 8.07 -37.37 -16.00
N ARG A 109 9.26 -37.04 -15.46
CA ARG A 109 10.40 -37.97 -15.44
C ARG A 109 10.08 -39.26 -14.70
N LYS A 110 9.37 -39.18 -13.56
CA LYS A 110 8.94 -40.38 -12.82
C LYS A 110 7.95 -41.23 -13.62
N GLU A 111 7.04 -40.60 -14.34
CA GLU A 111 6.09 -41.29 -15.22
C GLU A 111 6.82 -42.02 -16.37
N GLU A 112 7.80 -41.36 -16.99
CA GLU A 112 8.64 -41.94 -18.03
C GLU A 112 9.48 -43.12 -17.51
N GLU A 113 10.07 -42.99 -16.32
CA GLU A 113 10.81 -44.07 -15.66
C GLU A 113 9.91 -45.28 -15.35
N LEU A 114 8.72 -45.03 -14.78
CA LEU A 114 7.75 -46.08 -14.52
C LEU A 114 7.32 -46.77 -15.83
N ALA A 115 7.06 -46.00 -16.88
CA ALA A 115 6.70 -46.53 -18.19
C ALA A 115 7.82 -47.41 -18.79
N LYS A 116 9.08 -47.01 -18.66
CA LYS A 116 10.25 -47.81 -19.08
C LYS A 116 10.31 -49.14 -18.33
N CYS A 117 10.17 -49.12 -17.00
CA CYS A 117 10.13 -50.33 -16.18
C CYS A 117 8.98 -51.26 -16.58
N GLN A 118 7.78 -50.70 -16.79
CA GLN A 118 6.59 -51.45 -17.22
C GLN A 118 6.79 -52.09 -18.61
N ALA A 119 7.43 -51.38 -19.54
CA ALA A 119 7.73 -51.91 -20.87
C ALA A 119 8.71 -53.11 -20.82
N LEU A 120 9.73 -53.04 -19.96
CA LEU A 120 10.67 -54.16 -19.75
C LEU A 120 10.00 -55.38 -19.12
N GLU A 121 9.15 -55.19 -18.12
CA GLU A 121 8.36 -56.28 -17.52
C GLU A 121 7.43 -56.93 -18.55
N LYS A 122 6.70 -56.13 -19.35
CA LYS A 122 5.83 -56.64 -20.42
C LYS A 122 6.60 -57.44 -21.47
N ARG A 123 7.80 -57.00 -21.85
CA ARG A 123 8.65 -57.67 -22.84
C ARG A 123 9.21 -59.00 -22.33
N SER A 124 9.54 -59.09 -21.05
CA SER A 124 10.12 -60.31 -20.45
C SER A 124 9.07 -61.35 -20.05
N LEU A 125 7.83 -60.93 -19.76
CA LEU A 125 6.75 -61.82 -19.31
C LEU A 125 6.52 -63.05 -20.22
N PRO A 126 6.39 -62.94 -21.56
CA PRO A 126 6.13 -64.10 -22.41
C PRO A 126 7.25 -65.13 -22.39
N LYS A 127 8.51 -64.70 -22.19
CA LYS A 127 9.65 -65.61 -22.05
C LYS A 127 9.57 -66.36 -20.71
N ARG A 128 9.27 -65.65 -19.62
CA ARG A 128 9.10 -66.23 -18.28
C ARG A 128 7.95 -67.25 -18.25
N ILE A 129 6.80 -66.92 -18.84
CA ILE A 129 5.65 -67.82 -18.93
C ILE A 129 6.00 -69.10 -19.68
N ARG A 130 6.68 -69.02 -20.83
CA ARG A 130 7.07 -70.20 -21.60
C ARG A 130 8.00 -71.12 -20.82
N ALA A 131 8.97 -70.56 -20.10
CA ALA A 131 9.89 -71.33 -19.26
C ALA A 131 9.13 -72.04 -18.13
N GLU A 132 8.20 -71.35 -17.45
CA GLU A 132 7.41 -71.94 -16.38
C GLU A 132 6.40 -72.97 -16.89
N GLN A 133 5.77 -72.74 -18.04
CA GLN A 133 4.87 -73.68 -18.69
C GLN A 133 5.60 -75.00 -19.01
N LYS A 134 6.83 -74.92 -19.56
CA LYS A 134 7.67 -76.10 -19.83
C LYS A 134 8.00 -76.86 -18.55
N ALA A 135 8.37 -76.16 -17.48
CA ALA A 135 8.66 -76.79 -16.19
C ALA A 135 7.44 -77.51 -15.61
N ARG A 136 6.27 -76.87 -15.64
CA ARG A 136 5.00 -77.43 -15.17
C ARG A 136 4.55 -78.62 -16.02
N GLU A 137 4.72 -78.57 -17.34
CA GLU A 137 4.44 -79.69 -18.23
C GLU A 137 5.33 -80.90 -17.91
N MET A 138 6.63 -80.69 -17.66
CA MET A 138 7.54 -81.76 -17.24
C MET A 138 7.10 -82.37 -15.91
N MET A 139 6.76 -81.55 -14.90
CA MET A 139 6.24 -82.05 -13.62
C MET A 139 4.91 -82.80 -13.78
N PHE A 140 4.02 -82.34 -14.66
CA PHE A 140 2.75 -83.01 -14.91
C PHE A 140 2.94 -84.37 -15.60
N ARG A 141 3.83 -84.46 -16.59
CA ARG A 141 4.19 -85.75 -17.21
C ARG A 141 4.79 -86.72 -16.20
N GLU A 142 5.69 -86.26 -15.34
CA GLU A 142 6.27 -87.10 -14.28
C GLU A 142 5.20 -87.54 -13.28
N SER A 143 4.28 -86.65 -12.89
CA SER A 143 3.14 -86.99 -12.05
C SER A 143 2.23 -88.05 -12.68
N LEU A 144 1.97 -87.99 -13.98
CA LEU A 144 1.19 -89.01 -14.68
C LEU A 144 1.92 -90.36 -14.68
N ARG A 145 3.25 -90.35 -14.89
CA ARG A 145 4.09 -91.55 -14.86
C ARG A 145 4.08 -92.23 -13.48
N ILE A 146 4.15 -91.46 -12.41
CA ILE A 146 4.09 -91.97 -11.03
C ILE A 146 2.67 -92.43 -10.66
N SER A 147 1.64 -91.74 -11.17
CA SER A 147 0.22 -92.03 -10.92
C SER A 147 -0.32 -93.23 -11.71
N ALA A 148 0.49 -93.97 -12.47
CA ALA A 148 0.08 -95.06 -13.35
C ALA A 148 -0.49 -96.27 -12.57
N ALA A 149 -1.69 -96.10 -12.03
CA ALA A 149 -2.68 -97.14 -11.81
C ALA A 149 -3.33 -97.49 -13.16
N PRO A 150 -3.93 -98.68 -13.36
CA PRO A 150 -4.44 -99.12 -14.65
C PRO A 150 -5.68 -98.31 -15.06
N GLY A 151 -5.46 -97.12 -15.61
CA GLY A 151 -6.46 -96.24 -16.22
C GLY A 151 -6.45 -96.36 -17.74
N SER A 152 -7.58 -96.05 -18.38
CA SER A 152 -7.72 -96.09 -19.84
C SER A 152 -6.88 -95.01 -20.50
N HIS A 153 -6.33 -95.29 -21.69
CA HIS A 153 -5.59 -94.33 -22.52
C HIS A 153 -6.43 -93.07 -22.88
N GLU A 154 -7.77 -93.15 -22.78
CA GLU A 154 -8.67 -92.00 -22.90
C GLU A 154 -8.61 -91.05 -21.67
N ASP A 155 -8.47 -91.58 -20.46
CA ASP A 155 -8.43 -90.79 -19.23
C ASP A 155 -7.15 -89.93 -19.17
N GLU A 156 -6.02 -90.47 -19.61
CA GLU A 156 -4.76 -89.72 -19.70
C GLU A 156 -4.85 -88.56 -20.68
N ARG A 157 -5.54 -88.78 -21.81
CA ARG A 157 -5.75 -87.77 -22.85
C ARG A 157 -6.65 -86.64 -22.36
N GLU A 158 -7.70 -86.97 -21.61
CA GLU A 158 -8.59 -85.99 -21.00
C GLU A 158 -7.89 -85.18 -19.90
N ARG A 159 -7.07 -85.82 -19.06
CA ARG A 159 -6.25 -85.15 -18.03
C ARG A 159 -5.25 -84.17 -18.65
N LEU A 160 -4.59 -84.55 -19.75
CA LEU A 160 -3.67 -83.65 -20.47
C LEU A 160 -4.40 -82.43 -21.05
N LYS A 161 -5.59 -82.62 -21.61
CA LYS A 161 -6.43 -81.53 -22.14
C LYS A 161 -6.83 -80.55 -21.03
N LYS A 162 -7.28 -81.05 -19.88
CA LYS A 162 -7.61 -80.24 -18.69
C LYS A 162 -6.39 -79.46 -18.18
N PHE A 163 -5.20 -80.08 -18.16
CA PHE A 163 -3.96 -79.39 -17.79
C PHE A 163 -3.62 -78.23 -18.73
N GLN A 164 -3.68 -78.45 -20.05
CA GLN A 164 -3.41 -77.40 -21.05
C GLN A 164 -4.40 -76.24 -20.96
N GLU A 165 -5.69 -76.54 -20.75
CA GLU A 165 -6.72 -75.52 -20.54
C GLU A 165 -6.46 -74.70 -19.27
N ASN A 166 -6.07 -75.37 -18.18
CA ASN A 166 -5.73 -74.71 -16.92
C ASN A 166 -4.49 -73.81 -17.06
N GLU A 167 -3.44 -74.26 -17.77
CA GLU A 167 -2.26 -73.42 -18.05
C GLU A 167 -2.61 -72.21 -18.92
N LYS A 168 -3.51 -72.35 -19.91
CA LYS A 168 -4.01 -71.22 -20.70
C LYS A 168 -4.78 -70.22 -19.82
N ARG A 169 -5.59 -70.70 -18.88
CA ARG A 169 -6.29 -69.86 -17.90
C ARG A 169 -5.30 -69.14 -16.98
N ARG A 170 -4.28 -69.84 -16.48
CA ARG A 170 -3.22 -69.28 -15.63
C ARG A 170 -2.43 -68.19 -16.35
N TYR A 171 -2.07 -68.39 -17.61
CA TYR A 171 -1.39 -67.39 -18.42
C TYR A 171 -2.21 -66.09 -18.54
N ARG A 172 -3.49 -66.20 -18.88
CA ARG A 172 -4.40 -65.03 -18.95
C ARG A 172 -4.50 -64.33 -17.60
N ALA A 173 -4.62 -65.08 -16.51
CA ALA A 173 -4.67 -64.52 -15.16
C ALA A 173 -3.37 -63.76 -14.80
N GLU A 174 -2.20 -64.29 -15.16
CA GLU A 174 -0.92 -63.63 -14.90
C GLU A 174 -0.73 -62.36 -15.75
N GLN A 175 -1.17 -62.37 -17.01
CA GLN A 175 -1.22 -61.16 -17.84
C GLN A 175 -2.14 -60.10 -17.23
N GLN A 176 -3.34 -60.49 -16.81
CA GLN A 176 -4.30 -59.59 -16.18
C GLN A 176 -3.73 -59.01 -14.87
N ARG A 177 -3.10 -59.85 -14.04
CA ARG A 177 -2.44 -59.44 -12.79
C ARG A 177 -1.37 -58.38 -13.06
N LEU A 178 -0.53 -58.60 -14.08
CA LEU A 178 0.50 -57.62 -14.47
C LEU A 178 -0.14 -56.31 -14.95
N ALA A 179 -1.17 -56.38 -15.79
CA ALA A 179 -1.87 -55.21 -16.30
C ALA A 179 -2.50 -54.38 -15.17
N THR A 180 -3.19 -55.03 -14.22
CA THR A 180 -3.78 -54.39 -13.04
C THR A 180 -2.71 -53.76 -12.16
N LYS A 181 -1.59 -54.46 -11.90
CA LYS A 181 -0.45 -53.92 -11.14
C LYS A 181 0.08 -52.64 -11.80
N HIS A 182 0.29 -52.66 -13.12
CA HIS A 182 0.79 -51.51 -13.87
C HIS A 182 -0.20 -50.35 -13.90
N ALA A 183 -1.50 -50.62 -14.00
CA ALA A 183 -2.54 -49.61 -13.97
C ALA A 183 -2.60 -48.91 -12.60
N LYS A 184 -2.64 -49.69 -11.52
CA LYS A 184 -2.65 -49.18 -10.14
C LYS A 184 -1.42 -48.32 -9.84
N ALA A 185 -0.23 -48.78 -10.21
CA ALA A 185 1.00 -48.00 -9.99
C ALA A 185 1.02 -46.67 -10.77
N ARG A 186 0.45 -46.62 -11.97
CA ARG A 186 0.31 -45.39 -12.75
C ARG A 186 -0.67 -44.42 -12.10
N GLU A 187 -1.80 -44.93 -11.62
CA GLU A 187 -2.80 -44.14 -10.92
C GLU A 187 -2.25 -43.55 -9.60
N GLU A 188 -1.59 -44.37 -8.79
CA GLU A 188 -0.95 -43.93 -7.54
C GLU A 188 0.11 -42.85 -7.78
N LEU A 189 0.95 -43.03 -8.81
CA LEU A 189 1.96 -42.03 -9.17
C LEU A 189 1.32 -40.71 -9.61
N LYS A 190 0.25 -40.78 -10.43
CA LYS A 190 -0.49 -39.60 -10.87
C LYS A 190 -1.14 -38.88 -9.70
N ALA A 191 -1.82 -39.62 -8.82
CA ALA A 191 -2.47 -39.08 -7.64
C ALA A 191 -1.47 -38.40 -6.68
N ALA A 192 -0.29 -39.00 -6.48
CA ALA A 192 0.78 -38.40 -5.69
C ALA A 192 1.32 -37.11 -6.34
N GLY A 193 1.47 -37.12 -7.68
CA GLY A 193 1.88 -35.94 -8.44
C GLY A 193 0.88 -34.78 -8.35
N GLU A 194 -0.42 -35.08 -8.45
CA GLU A 194 -1.52 -34.12 -8.31
C GLU A 194 -1.62 -33.58 -6.88
N ALA A 195 -1.43 -34.43 -5.86
CA ALA A 195 -1.39 -34.00 -4.46
C ALA A 195 -0.26 -33.00 -4.21
N LEU A 196 0.94 -33.29 -4.70
CA LEU A 196 2.09 -32.40 -4.60
C LEU A 196 1.87 -31.05 -5.31
N LEU A 197 1.20 -31.06 -6.47
CA LEU A 197 0.85 -29.82 -7.18
C LEU A 197 -0.16 -28.98 -6.39
N ARG A 198 -1.17 -29.61 -5.78
CA ARG A 198 -2.15 -28.93 -4.92
C ARG A 198 -1.51 -28.31 -3.68
N GLU A 199 -0.61 -29.03 -3.02
CA GLU A 199 0.15 -28.50 -1.88
C GLU A 199 1.02 -27.29 -2.28
N LEU A 200 1.71 -27.36 -3.42
CA LEU A 200 2.46 -26.22 -3.94
C LEU A 200 1.53 -25.03 -4.19
N GLU A 201 0.40 -25.24 -4.86
CA GLU A 201 -0.57 -24.17 -5.13
C GLU A 201 -1.10 -23.53 -3.83
N GLN A 202 -1.41 -24.33 -2.82
CA GLN A 202 -1.82 -23.83 -1.50
C GLN A 202 -0.73 -22.95 -0.88
N TYR A 203 0.52 -23.40 -0.88
CA TYR A 203 1.66 -22.63 -0.37
C TYR A 203 1.86 -21.32 -1.14
N GLN A 204 1.66 -21.32 -2.46
CA GLN A 204 1.71 -20.11 -3.29
C GLN A 204 0.55 -19.14 -2.98
N ASN A 205 -0.66 -19.66 -2.73
CA ASN A 205 -1.81 -18.88 -2.29
C ASN A 205 -1.53 -18.20 -0.94
N GLU A 206 -0.96 -18.92 0.02
CA GLU A 206 -0.57 -18.39 1.34
C GLU A 206 0.48 -17.27 1.21
N LYS A 207 1.50 -17.46 0.36
CA LYS A 207 2.48 -16.42 0.04
C LYS A 207 1.85 -15.17 -0.56
N ARG A 208 0.93 -15.33 -1.52
CA ARG A 208 0.17 -14.20 -2.11
C ARG A 208 -0.61 -13.43 -1.03
N LYS A 209 -1.33 -14.15 -0.17
CA LYS A 209 -2.09 -13.55 0.94
C LYS A 209 -1.18 -12.82 1.93
N ALA A 210 -0.04 -13.42 2.30
CA ALA A 210 0.94 -12.80 3.18
C ALA A 210 1.51 -11.51 2.58
N LEU A 211 1.84 -11.50 1.28
CA LEU A 211 2.33 -10.30 0.60
C LEU A 211 1.27 -9.19 0.55
N MET A 212 0.01 -9.54 0.25
CA MET A 212 -1.11 -8.58 0.24
C MET A 212 -1.35 -7.98 1.63
N ASN A 213 -1.30 -8.80 2.69
CA ASN A 213 -1.43 -8.32 4.06
C ASN A 213 -0.27 -7.38 4.43
N HIS A 214 0.95 -7.71 3.98
CA HIS A 214 2.12 -6.85 4.18
C HIS A 214 1.97 -5.50 3.48
N GLU A 215 1.47 -5.48 2.23
CA GLU A 215 1.15 -4.28 1.46
C GLU A 215 0.13 -3.41 2.19
N SER A 216 -0.98 -4.00 2.64
CA SER A 216 -2.04 -3.30 3.37
C SER A 216 -1.52 -2.69 4.68
N ASN A 217 -0.75 -3.45 5.46
CA ASN A 217 -0.17 -2.96 6.71
C ASN A 217 0.81 -1.81 6.47
N LYS A 218 1.68 -1.92 5.44
CA LYS A 218 2.61 -0.84 5.09
C LYS A 218 1.90 0.42 4.62
N MET A 219 0.85 0.27 3.80
CA MET A 219 0.00 1.38 3.39
C MET A 219 -0.63 2.07 4.60
N LYS A 220 -1.20 1.29 5.53
CA LYS A 220 -1.77 1.81 6.77
C LYS A 220 -0.74 2.61 7.58
N THR A 221 0.49 2.10 7.73
CA THR A 221 1.57 2.84 8.42
C THR A 221 1.93 4.16 7.72
N VAL A 222 1.92 4.21 6.38
CA VAL A 222 2.16 5.46 5.64
C VAL A 222 1.02 6.47 5.86
N GLU A 223 -0.23 6.01 5.89
CA GLU A 223 -1.39 6.85 6.20
C GLU A 223 -1.35 7.37 7.65
N GLU A 224 -1.03 6.51 8.63
CA GLU A 224 -0.87 6.89 10.03
C GLU A 224 0.24 7.93 10.23
N ARG A 225 1.38 7.74 9.56
CA ARG A 225 2.48 8.72 9.58
C ARG A 225 2.04 10.06 9.00
N TYR A 226 1.32 10.07 7.88
CA TYR A 226 0.81 11.30 7.28
C TYR A 226 -0.18 12.02 8.19
N ALA A 227 -1.13 11.27 8.79
CA ALA A 227 -2.07 11.82 9.76
C ALA A 227 -1.36 12.41 10.99
N GLY A 228 -0.31 11.73 11.49
CA GLY A 228 0.54 12.22 12.58
C GLY A 228 1.25 13.53 12.23
N VAL A 229 1.89 13.60 11.06
CA VAL A 229 2.58 14.81 10.58
C VAL A 229 1.59 15.97 10.40
N LEU A 230 0.41 15.73 9.82
CA LEU A 230 -0.61 16.77 9.70
C LEU A 230 -1.10 17.26 11.05
N LYS A 231 -1.31 16.35 12.01
CA LYS A 231 -1.74 16.72 13.36
C LYS A 231 -0.71 17.59 14.06
N GLU A 232 0.56 17.21 13.99
CA GLU A 232 1.68 17.97 14.56
C GLU A 232 1.82 19.34 13.88
N TRP A 233 1.83 19.39 12.55
CA TRP A 233 1.90 20.64 11.80
C TRP A 233 0.74 21.59 12.17
N ARG A 234 -0.51 21.09 12.21
CA ARG A 234 -1.66 21.89 12.64
C ARG A 234 -1.54 22.42 14.07
N ALA A 235 -0.97 21.64 14.99
CA ALA A 235 -0.70 22.10 16.35
C ALA A 235 0.28 23.29 16.34
N THR A 236 1.35 23.23 15.53
CA THR A 236 2.30 24.34 15.41
C THR A 236 1.70 25.63 14.82
N LEU A 237 0.66 25.52 13.98
CA LEU A 237 -0.02 26.70 13.42
C LEU A 237 -0.74 27.54 14.49
N GLY A 238 -1.33 26.88 15.49
CA GLY A 238 -2.03 27.55 16.59
C GLY A 238 -1.10 28.48 17.37
N ASP A 239 0.07 27.97 17.74
CA ASP A 239 1.09 28.71 18.49
C ASP A 239 1.72 29.85 17.67
N ARG A 240 1.97 29.60 16.38
CA ARG A 240 2.49 30.62 15.44
C ARG A 240 1.49 31.77 15.25
N LYS A 241 0.20 31.46 15.10
CA LYS A 241 -0.88 32.45 14.96
C LYS A 241 -1.04 33.31 16.23
N MET A 242 -0.93 32.70 17.41
CA MET A 242 -0.98 33.42 18.69
C MET A 242 0.20 34.39 18.84
N SER A 243 1.41 33.93 18.50
CA SER A 243 2.63 34.74 18.60
C SER A 243 2.64 35.93 17.62
N SER A 244 2.18 35.72 16.38
CA SER A 244 2.02 36.79 15.37
C SER A 244 1.07 37.90 15.85
N ASN A 245 -0.06 37.51 16.47
CA ASN A 245 -1.02 38.47 17.04
C ASN A 245 -0.45 39.27 18.23
N THR A 246 0.30 38.64 19.13
CA THR A 246 0.93 39.33 20.27
C THR A 246 2.02 40.31 19.82
N SER A 247 2.84 39.94 18.84
CA SER A 247 3.85 40.84 18.25
C SER A 247 3.23 42.04 17.54
N ALA A 248 2.12 41.83 16.82
CA ALA A 248 1.36 42.92 16.20
C ALA A 248 0.80 43.88 17.28
N SER A 249 0.26 43.35 18.36
CA SER A 249 -0.31 44.12 19.47
C SER A 249 0.75 44.98 20.16
N ASN A 250 1.92 44.40 20.48
CA ASN A 250 3.03 45.10 21.12
C ASN A 250 3.59 46.24 20.26
N SER A 251 3.72 46.04 18.94
CA SER A 251 4.19 47.10 18.02
C SER A 251 3.24 48.29 17.93
N THR A 252 1.93 48.05 18.15
CA THR A 252 0.89 49.08 18.13
C THR A 252 0.92 49.90 19.43
N THR A 253 1.13 49.22 20.58
CA THR A 253 1.27 49.84 21.91
C THR A 253 2.53 50.70 22.02
N THR A 254 3.69 50.23 21.55
CA THR A 254 4.94 51.00 21.59
C THR A 254 4.86 52.29 20.78
N ARG A 255 4.22 52.26 19.61
CA ARG A 255 4.05 53.45 18.75
C ARG A 255 3.05 54.45 19.34
N ARG A 256 1.98 53.97 19.99
CA ARG A 256 1.02 54.81 20.74
C ARG A 256 1.70 55.53 21.91
N ASN A 257 2.50 54.80 22.70
CA ASN A 257 3.25 55.38 23.83
C ASN A 257 4.33 56.38 23.37
N SER A 258 4.95 56.15 22.21
CA SER A 258 5.88 57.11 21.60
C SER A 258 5.17 58.38 21.13
N ALA A 259 3.99 58.26 20.52
CA ALA A 259 3.18 59.41 20.13
C ALA A 259 2.65 60.20 21.34
N GLU A 260 2.41 59.54 22.47
CA GLU A 260 2.05 60.18 23.74
C GLU A 260 3.21 60.92 24.39
N LYS A 261 4.43 60.37 24.36
CA LYS A 261 5.64 61.08 24.81
C LYS A 261 5.93 62.33 23.99
N SER A 262 5.76 62.27 22.67
CA SER A 262 5.89 63.45 21.80
C SER A 262 4.81 64.50 22.03
N LYS A 263 3.64 64.16 22.62
CA LYS A 263 2.65 65.17 23.06
C LYS A 263 3.10 65.91 24.33
N ILE A 264 3.85 65.25 25.20
CA ILE A 264 4.33 65.85 26.45
C ILE A 264 5.46 66.85 26.17
N GLU A 265 6.38 66.51 25.26
CA GLU A 265 7.51 67.38 24.87
C GLU A 265 7.11 68.63 24.07
N VAL A 266 5.94 68.64 23.44
CA VAL A 266 5.43 69.81 22.68
C VAL A 266 4.57 70.75 23.57
N CYS A 267 4.15 70.29 24.74
CA CYS A 267 3.35 71.07 25.70
C CYS A 267 4.16 71.65 26.87
N THR A 268 5.48 71.38 26.94
CA THR A 268 6.44 72.00 27.88
C THR A 268 7.34 72.98 27.14
#